data_AF-A0A392P7N9-F1
#
_entry.id   AF-A0A392P7N9-F1
#
_cell.length_a   1.000
_cell.length_b   1.000
_cell.length_c   1.000
_cell.angle_alpha   90.00
_cell.angle_beta   90.00
_cell.angle_gamma   90.00
#
_symmetry.space_group_name_H-M   'P 1'
#
loop_
_entity.id
_entity.type
_entity.pdbx_description
1 polymer ?
#
loop_
_entity_poly.entity_id
_entity_poly.type
_entity_poly.pdbx_seq_one_letter_code
_entity_poly.pdbx_strand_id
1 'polypeptide(L)'
;PDFKKYKGLSCPKNHLVMYSRKMASFAKDDKLMIHCFQDSLTGASLNWYMQLEGSRIRSWRDLKEGESFKVYAQRWREVAAQVHPPLSETELVDMFTNTLQGAYFETMVGSVSSGFSDLVKIGERI
;
A
#
# COMPACT_ATOMS: atom_id res chain seq x y z
N PRO A 1 -20.42 -2.98 -5.88
CA PRO A 1 -20.31 -3.55 -4.51
C PRO A 1 -19.92 -2.46 -3.51
N ASP A 2 -20.40 -2.53 -2.26
CA ASP A 2 -20.01 -1.58 -1.23
C ASP A 2 -18.64 -1.94 -0.63
N PHE A 3 -17.75 -0.97 -0.40
CA PHE A 3 -16.38 -1.20 0.10
C PHE A 3 -16.11 -0.37 1.34
N LYS A 4 -15.47 -1.00 2.34
CA LYS A 4 -14.79 -0.22 3.38
C LYS A 4 -13.67 0.58 2.70
N LYS A 5 -13.76 1.90 2.75
CA LYS A 5 -12.80 2.79 2.10
C LYS A 5 -11.42 2.66 2.73
N TYR A 6 -10.41 2.43 1.90
CA TYR A 6 -9.01 2.31 2.28
C TYR A 6 -8.34 3.69 2.26
N LYS A 7 -7.88 4.12 3.43
CA LYS A 7 -7.29 5.47 3.65
C LYS A 7 -5.79 5.56 3.35
N GLY A 8 -5.14 4.44 2.99
CA GLY A 8 -3.69 4.39 2.83
C GLY A 8 -2.89 4.19 4.14
N LEU A 9 -3.57 3.83 5.24
CA LEU A 9 -2.95 3.73 6.58
C LEU A 9 -2.61 2.29 6.99
N SER A 10 -2.91 1.30 6.13
CA SER A 10 -2.62 -0.11 6.38
C SER A 10 -1.91 -0.71 5.17
N CYS A 11 -1.32 -1.91 5.25
CA CYS A 11 -0.66 -2.51 4.09
C CYS A 11 -1.56 -2.58 2.83
N PRO A 12 -1.16 -2.00 1.68
CA PRO A 12 -1.99 -1.99 0.47
C PRO A 12 -2.09 -3.35 -0.21
N LYS A 13 -1.11 -4.25 -0.05
CA LYS A 13 -1.22 -5.64 -0.52
C LYS A 13 -2.42 -6.35 0.12
N ASN A 14 -2.65 -6.15 1.43
CA ASN A 14 -3.80 -6.73 2.12
C ASN A 14 -5.12 -6.17 1.56
N HIS A 15 -5.17 -4.86 1.29
CA HIS A 15 -6.32 -4.24 0.64
C HIS A 15 -6.59 -4.82 -0.75
N LEU A 16 -5.55 -4.97 -1.59
CA LEU A 16 -5.66 -5.58 -2.92
C LEU A 16 -6.15 -7.03 -2.89
N VAL A 17 -5.68 -7.83 -1.93
CA VAL A 17 -6.13 -9.22 -1.74
C VAL A 17 -7.61 -9.25 -1.35
N MET A 18 -8.01 -8.43 -0.38
CA MET A 18 -9.41 -8.33 0.06
C MET A 18 -10.33 -7.86 -1.07
N TYR A 19 -9.92 -6.82 -1.79
CA TYR A 19 -10.65 -6.30 -2.95
C TYR A 19 -10.80 -7.38 -4.03
N SER A 20 -9.72 -8.08 -4.40
CA SER A 20 -9.74 -9.14 -5.41
C SER A 20 -10.70 -10.27 -5.03
N ARG A 21 -10.73 -10.68 -3.75
CA ARG A 21 -11.68 -11.69 -3.25
C ARG A 21 -13.12 -11.22 -3.36
N LYS A 22 -13.39 -9.96 -2.99
CA LYS A 22 -14.74 -9.38 -3.05
C LYS A 22 -15.24 -9.17 -4.49
N MET A 23 -14.33 -8.97 -5.43
CA MET A 23 -14.63 -8.78 -6.85
C MET A 23 -14.42 -10.03 -7.69
N ALA A 24 -14.30 -11.22 -7.09
CA ALA A 24 -13.92 -12.45 -7.79
C ALA A 24 -14.81 -12.81 -9.00
N SER A 25 -16.11 -12.48 -8.96
CA SER A 25 -17.03 -12.68 -10.09
C SER A 25 -16.68 -11.85 -11.33
N PHE A 26 -15.90 -10.79 -11.16
CA PHE A 26 -15.49 -9.85 -12.22
C PHE A 26 -14.00 -9.98 -12.56
N ALA A 27 -13.31 -11.00 -12.05
CA ALA A 27 -11.85 -11.12 -12.19
C ALA A 27 -11.32 -11.20 -13.63
N LYS A 28 -12.20 -11.39 -14.62
CA LYS A 28 -11.87 -11.40 -16.06
C LYS A 28 -12.07 -10.05 -16.76
N ASP A 29 -12.75 -9.10 -16.11
CA ASP A 29 -13.00 -7.77 -16.64
C ASP A 29 -12.05 -6.77 -15.97
N ASP A 30 -10.84 -6.65 -16.53
CA ASP A 30 -9.80 -5.76 -16.02
C ASP A 30 -10.29 -4.30 -15.91
N LYS A 31 -11.09 -3.84 -16.88
CA LYS A 31 -11.57 -2.45 -16.89
C LYS A 31 -12.52 -2.21 -15.74
N LEU A 32 -13.46 -3.13 -15.49
CA LEU A 32 -14.37 -3.04 -14.35
C LEU A 32 -13.62 -3.16 -13.03
N MET A 33 -12.65 -4.09 -12.94
CA MET A 33 -11.80 -4.27 -11.76
C MET A 33 -11.01 -3.01 -11.42
N ILE A 34 -10.42 -2.36 -12.42
CA ILE A 34 -9.65 -1.12 -12.25
C ILE A 34 -10.60 0.03 -11.87
N HIS A 35 -11.70 0.22 -12.60
CA HIS A 35 -12.66 1.30 -12.34
C HIS A 35 -13.26 1.22 -10.93
N CYS A 36 -13.76 0.05 -10.52
CA CYS A 36 -14.33 -0.15 -9.19
C CYS A 36 -13.29 -0.07 -8.06
N PHE A 37 -11.99 -0.17 -8.38
CA PHE A 37 -10.95 -0.06 -7.35
C PHE A 37 -10.90 1.37 -6.80
N GLN A 38 -11.16 2.39 -7.63
CA GLN A 38 -11.30 3.77 -7.20
C GLN A 38 -12.34 3.92 -6.07
N ASP A 39 -13.46 3.21 -6.19
CA ASP A 39 -14.52 3.22 -5.17
C ASP A 39 -14.11 2.55 -3.87
N SER A 40 -12.99 1.84 -3.84
CA SER A 40 -12.44 1.28 -2.61
C SER A 40 -11.49 2.23 -1.87
N LEU A 41 -11.12 3.37 -2.47
CA LEU A 41 -10.09 4.30 -1.97
C LEU A 41 -10.68 5.60 -1.41
N THR A 42 -9.89 6.31 -0.58
CA THR A 42 -10.24 7.65 -0.09
C THR A 42 -9.01 8.42 0.38
N GLY A 43 -9.05 9.75 0.37
CA GLY A 43 -7.95 10.60 0.84
C GLY A 43 -6.68 10.42 0.01
N ALA A 44 -5.53 10.29 0.68
CA ALA A 44 -4.22 10.19 0.02
C ALA A 44 -4.10 8.97 -0.93
N SER A 45 -4.76 7.86 -0.61
CA SER A 45 -4.75 6.66 -1.48
C SER A 45 -5.51 6.90 -2.78
N LEU A 46 -6.63 7.62 -2.74
CA LEU A 46 -7.39 7.99 -3.92
C LEU A 46 -6.61 9.00 -4.77
N ASN A 47 -6.03 10.01 -4.15
CA ASN A 47 -5.21 11.00 -4.86
C ASN A 47 -4.05 10.35 -5.62
N TRP A 48 -3.35 9.41 -4.98
CA TRP A 48 -2.31 8.62 -5.64
C TRP A 48 -2.87 7.85 -6.85
N TYR A 49 -3.99 7.18 -6.69
CA TYR A 49 -4.59 6.39 -7.77
C TYR A 49 -4.97 7.26 -8.98
N MET A 50 -5.47 8.47 -8.74
CA MET A 50 -5.78 9.44 -9.81
C MET A 50 -4.53 10.00 -10.50
N GLN A 51 -3.37 9.98 -9.83
CA GLN A 51 -2.08 10.46 -10.37
C GLN A 51 -1.28 9.36 -11.10
N LEU A 52 -1.64 8.09 -10.93
CA LEU A 52 -1.15 7.03 -11.79
C LEU A 52 -1.68 7.30 -13.20
N GLU A 53 -0.86 7.90 -14.06
CA GLU A 53 -1.22 8.17 -15.46
C GLU A 53 -1.91 6.94 -16.07
N GLY A 54 -3.06 7.15 -16.72
CA GLY A 54 -3.86 6.06 -17.33
C GLY A 54 -3.13 5.26 -18.42
N SER A 55 -1.91 5.66 -18.79
CA SER A 55 -1.02 4.97 -19.73
C SER A 55 -0.25 3.79 -19.10
N ARG A 56 -0.04 3.80 -17.77
CA ARG A 56 0.80 2.83 -17.03
C ARG A 56 0.06 1.60 -16.54
N ILE A 57 -1.24 1.69 -16.25
CA ILE A 57 -2.04 0.57 -15.74
C ILE A 57 -3.03 0.13 -16.81
N ARG A 58 -2.71 -0.95 -17.52
CA ARG A 58 -3.55 -1.49 -18.62
C ARG A 58 -4.35 -2.72 -18.19
N SER A 59 -3.95 -3.38 -17.12
CA SER A 59 -4.60 -4.56 -16.56
C SER A 59 -4.66 -4.52 -15.02
N TRP A 60 -5.53 -5.34 -14.42
CA TRP A 60 -5.57 -5.52 -12.96
C TRP A 60 -4.24 -6.06 -12.42
N ARG A 61 -3.50 -6.81 -13.25
CA ARG A 61 -2.16 -7.28 -12.92
C ARG A 61 -1.18 -6.12 -12.80
N ASP A 62 -1.15 -5.22 -13.79
CA ASP A 62 -0.25 -4.06 -13.79
C ASP A 62 -0.46 -3.19 -12.53
N LEU A 63 -1.73 -3.03 -12.11
CA LEU A 63 -2.07 -2.30 -10.88
C LEU A 63 -1.48 -2.98 -9.63
N LYS A 64 -1.66 -4.29 -9.50
CA LYS A 64 -1.13 -5.05 -8.36
C LYS A 64 0.39 -5.07 -8.33
N GLU A 65 1.04 -5.12 -9.49
CA GLU A 65 2.50 -5.08 -9.60
C GLU A 65 3.06 -3.66 -9.35
N GLY A 66 2.34 -2.63 -9.76
CA GLY A 66 2.69 -1.23 -9.50
C GLY A 66 2.57 -0.84 -8.02
N GLU A 67 1.69 -1.49 -7.26
CA GLU A 67 1.51 -1.28 -5.82
C GLU A 67 2.47 -2.16 -5.00
N SER A 68 3.77 -1.93 -5.18
CA SER A 68 4.82 -2.65 -4.46
C SER A 68 4.99 -2.16 -3.01
N PHE A 69 5.62 -2.98 -2.18
CA PHE A 69 5.95 -2.61 -0.80
C PHE A 69 6.76 -1.30 -0.74
N LYS A 70 7.70 -1.14 -1.67
CA LYS A 70 8.53 0.05 -1.81
C LYS A 70 7.73 1.28 -2.21
N VAL A 71 6.80 1.17 -3.16
CA VAL A 71 5.93 2.29 -3.57
C VAL A 71 5.04 2.74 -2.41
N TYR A 72 4.55 1.79 -1.61
CA TYR A 72 3.86 2.11 -0.36
C TYR A 72 4.77 2.83 0.65
N ALA A 73 5.95 2.26 0.94
CA ALA A 73 6.88 2.84 1.90
C ALA A 73 7.34 4.26 1.51
N GLN A 74 7.55 4.51 0.23
CA GLN A 74 7.88 5.84 -0.30
C GLN A 74 6.78 6.86 -0.01
N ARG A 75 5.53 6.55 -0.37
CA ARG A 75 4.38 7.43 -0.11
C ARG A 75 4.18 7.68 1.38
N TRP A 76 4.34 6.64 2.20
CA TRP A 76 4.25 6.80 3.65
C TRP A 76 5.34 7.74 4.18
N ARG A 77 6.58 7.60 3.70
CA ARG A 77 7.71 8.46 4.10
C ARG A 77 7.52 9.91 3.68
N GLU A 78 6.94 10.16 2.50
CA GLU A 78 6.59 11.52 2.03
C GLU A 78 5.55 12.20 2.93
N VAL A 79 4.58 11.44 3.44
CA VAL A 79 3.60 11.96 4.42
C VAL A 79 4.25 12.17 5.78
N ALA A 80 5.06 11.22 6.25
CA ALA A 80 5.76 11.32 7.54
C ALA A 80 6.76 12.50 7.56
N ALA A 81 7.36 12.85 6.42
CA ALA A 81 8.27 13.99 6.29
C ALA A 81 7.59 15.36 6.50
N GLN A 82 6.25 15.43 6.47
CA GLN A 82 5.50 16.66 6.73
C GLN A 82 5.26 16.92 8.23
N VAL A 83 5.60 15.97 9.10
CA VAL A 83 5.43 16.08 10.55
C VAL A 83 6.51 16.99 11.16
N HIS A 84 6.11 17.87 12.08
CA HIS A 84 7.02 18.74 12.83
C HIS A 84 6.88 18.54 14.35
N PRO A 85 8.00 18.33 15.08
CA PRO A 85 9.37 18.16 14.57
C PRO A 85 9.54 16.88 13.72
N PRO A 86 10.58 16.79 12.86
CA PRO A 86 10.83 15.59 12.06
C PRO A 86 11.02 14.35 12.95
N LEU A 87 10.46 13.23 12.54
CA LEU A 87 10.60 11.94 13.23
C LEU A 87 12.02 11.39 13.10
N SER A 88 12.51 10.76 14.16
CA SER A 88 13.74 9.98 14.14
C SER A 88 13.59 8.70 13.30
N GLU A 89 14.70 8.08 12.89
CA GLU A 89 14.66 6.80 12.17
C GLU A 89 13.96 5.69 12.97
N THR A 90 14.12 5.66 14.30
CA THR A 90 13.43 4.70 15.17
C THR A 90 11.92 4.91 15.18
N GLU A 91 11.47 6.16 15.28
CA GLU A 91 10.04 6.48 15.22
C GLU A 91 9.46 6.19 13.84
N LEU A 92 10.20 6.47 12.76
CA LEU A 92 9.77 6.11 11.41
C LEU A 92 9.57 4.60 11.25
N VAL A 93 10.51 3.80 11.77
CA VAL A 93 10.42 2.34 11.74
C VAL A 93 9.22 1.86 12.54
N ASP A 94 9.07 2.30 13.80
CA ASP A 94 7.97 1.88 14.68
C ASP A 94 6.59 2.30 14.14
N MET A 95 6.44 3.54 13.71
CA MET A 95 5.17 4.01 13.15
C MET A 95 4.83 3.30 11.85
N PHE A 96 5.81 3.00 10.99
CA PHE A 96 5.57 2.29 9.74
C PHE A 96 5.25 0.81 9.96
N THR A 97 5.94 0.11 10.85
CA THR A 97 5.61 -1.30 11.19
C THR A 97 4.19 -1.40 11.73
N ASN A 98 3.74 -0.44 12.54
CA ASN A 98 2.36 -0.38 13.04
C ASN A 98 1.29 -0.22 11.95
N THR A 99 1.66 0.21 10.74
CA THR A 99 0.74 0.20 9.58
C THR A 99 0.62 -1.17 8.91
N LEU A 100 1.54 -2.08 9.20
CA LEU A 100 1.54 -3.43 8.65
C LEU A 100 0.67 -4.34 9.53
N GLN A 101 -0.02 -5.29 8.90
CA GLN A 101 -0.86 -6.26 9.61
C GLN A 101 -0.48 -7.69 9.19
N GLY A 102 -0.60 -8.63 10.13
CA GLY A 102 -0.37 -10.06 9.88
C GLY A 102 1.10 -10.39 9.60
N ALA A 103 1.34 -11.28 8.64
CA ALA A 103 2.67 -11.82 8.34
C ALA A 103 3.76 -10.76 8.05
N TYR A 104 3.38 -9.60 7.51
CA TYR A 104 4.30 -8.47 7.34
C TYR A 104 4.79 -7.94 8.68
N PHE A 105 3.90 -7.75 9.65
CA PHE A 105 4.28 -7.25 10.98
C PHE A 105 5.20 -8.24 11.70
N GLU A 106 4.85 -9.53 11.73
CA GLU A 106 5.63 -10.57 12.42
C GLU A 106 7.04 -10.72 11.85
N THR A 107 7.15 -10.76 10.51
CA THR A 107 8.45 -10.91 9.83
C THR A 107 9.33 -9.67 10.00
N MET A 108 8.72 -8.48 10.07
CA MET A 108 9.44 -7.20 10.18
C MET A 108 9.90 -6.92 11.61
N VAL A 109 9.08 -7.21 12.61
CA VAL A 109 9.43 -7.05 14.04
C VAL A 109 10.53 -8.03 14.46
N GLY A 110 10.57 -9.23 13.86
CA GLY A 110 11.67 -10.18 14.06
C GLY A 110 12.98 -9.78 13.39
N SER A 111 13.00 -8.73 12.57
CA SER A 111 14.20 -8.27 11.87
C SER A 111 14.90 -7.14 12.63
N VAL A 112 16.22 -7.27 12.82
CA VAL A 112 17.04 -6.33 13.61
C VAL A 112 17.41 -5.06 12.83
N SER A 113 16.45 -4.52 12.07
CA SER A 113 16.66 -3.41 11.14
C SER A 113 17.05 -2.12 11.88
N SER A 114 18.16 -1.49 11.49
CA SER A 114 18.66 -0.24 12.07
C SER A 114 18.06 1.03 11.46
N GLY A 115 17.18 0.92 10.45
CA GLY A 115 16.55 2.08 9.82
C GLY A 115 15.50 1.76 8.76
N PHE A 116 14.80 2.78 8.28
CA PHE A 116 13.65 2.66 7.38
C PHE A 116 14.01 1.99 6.04
N SER A 117 15.18 2.30 5.49
CA SER A 117 15.62 1.77 4.19
C SER A 117 15.83 0.24 4.20
N ASP A 118 16.35 -0.31 5.30
CA ASP A 118 16.57 -1.75 5.43
C ASP A 118 15.25 -2.50 5.60
N LEU A 119 14.33 -1.90 6.36
CA LEU A 119 12.97 -2.36 6.48
C LEU A 119 12.26 -2.45 5.12
N VAL A 120 12.43 -1.46 4.22
CA VAL A 120 11.86 -1.53 2.86
C VAL A 120 12.41 -2.73 2.08
N LYS A 121 13.73 -2.99 2.15
CA LYS A 121 14.35 -4.13 1.45
C LYS A 121 13.83 -5.47 1.97
N ILE A 122 13.55 -5.58 3.27
CA ILE A 122 12.98 -6.79 3.88
C ILE A 122 11.54 -6.96 3.41
N GLY A 123 10.73 -5.91 3.46
CA GLY A 123 9.34 -5.95 3.00
C GLY A 123 9.17 -6.26 1.50
N GLU A 124 10.16 -5.91 0.67
CA GLU A 124 10.19 -6.32 -0.74
C GLU A 124 10.46 -7.81 -0.95
N ARG A 125 11.07 -8.51 0.03
CA ARG A 125 11.37 -9.96 -0.03
C ARG A 125 10.23 -10.85 0.48
N ILE A 126 9.18 -10.27 1.07
CA ILE A 126 7.97 -10.94 1.56
C ILE A 126 6.87 -10.86 0.50
#